data_AF-A0A914MVB1-F1
#
_entry.id   AF-A0A914MVB1-F1
#
_cell.length_a   1.000
_cell.length_b   1.000
_cell.length_c   1.000
_cell.angle_alpha   90.00
_cell.angle_beta   90.00
_cell.angle_gamma   90.00
#
_symmetry.space_group_name_H-M   'P 1'
#
loop_
_entity.id
_entity.type
_entity.pdbx_description
1 polymer ?
#
loop_
_entity_poly.entity_id
_entity_poly.type
_entity_poly.pdbx_seq_one_letter_code
_entity_poly.pdbx_strand_id
1 'polypeptide(L)'
;MSNNNNNASGNSRMSELFDQCDRGQKGYLTKEDLHQVCPQLCDEEIVFIFSCLDTNNSGFIDKEEFCAGFEETLFKGESRGFGGMHRKISSNEYYGDAPEERLGSQGRMEIVEEDIENEVDGEGGSNNEEGTSKGIQRRRPKTSKAYKKSVIERTATNDFRYSLDEVLQLYEELQSSGVPQIMNRFEEVVGNLCREIDQKRDENEKLHQQQRVERENYNKRMQALENEIDQQLLIAEKKAREEEREKLAKEKEELKERLESEMAELQGNIEHLQKMEKMLKKEAQKNGNQETLKEKLEDIARENRTLKNNLAENHLEMTLIKAELAEIKSEYENKTLLQSLNDHSQPSAIEAEQIQRQLQLLYDANKRLHDTNGNLRDALDQRTSVIKQMHMLHQTPSFGTYLTPYSRHDSATSYPDGGSYSPASHHLPNATTINDDDNGL
;
A
#
# COMPACT_ATOMS: atom_id res chain seq x y z
N MET A 1 -41.00 5.39 5.31
CA MET A 1 -40.65 6.05 4.03
C MET A 1 -41.42 7.37 3.96
N SER A 2 -40.92 8.42 4.61
CA SER A 2 -41.55 9.76 4.59
C SER A 2 -40.45 10.81 4.71
N ASN A 3 -40.37 11.70 3.71
CA ASN A 3 -39.66 12.99 3.63
C ASN A 3 -38.96 13.13 2.27
N ASN A 4 -39.66 13.65 1.26
CA ASN A 4 -39.02 14.17 0.04
C ASN A 4 -39.87 15.21 -0.72
N ASN A 5 -40.68 16.02 -0.01
CA ASN A 5 -41.56 17.03 -0.63
C ASN A 5 -41.10 18.48 -0.48
N ASN A 6 -40.13 18.80 0.39
CA ASN A 6 -39.75 20.19 0.65
C ASN A 6 -38.93 20.81 -0.50
N ASN A 7 -38.18 20.00 -1.25
CA ASN A 7 -37.25 20.50 -2.27
C ASN A 7 -37.93 21.07 -3.53
N ALA A 8 -39.21 20.76 -3.76
CA ALA A 8 -39.97 21.24 -4.91
C ALA A 8 -40.37 22.74 -4.80
N SER A 9 -40.59 23.24 -3.58
CA SER A 9 -40.99 24.63 -3.35
C SER A 9 -39.80 25.61 -3.34
N GLY A 10 -38.61 25.15 -2.93
CA GLY A 10 -37.38 25.94 -2.98
C GLY A 10 -37.01 26.30 -4.41
N ASN A 11 -36.85 25.29 -5.28
CA ASN A 11 -36.48 25.49 -6.68
C ASN A 11 -37.48 26.37 -7.45
N SER A 12 -38.78 26.27 -7.18
CA SER A 12 -39.78 27.16 -7.79
C SER A 12 -39.52 28.64 -7.45
N ARG A 13 -39.27 28.96 -6.18
CA ARG A 13 -38.98 30.33 -5.73
C ARG A 13 -37.62 30.83 -6.24
N MET A 14 -36.61 29.96 -6.33
CA MET A 14 -35.30 30.34 -6.89
C MET A 14 -35.37 30.56 -8.40
N SER A 15 -36.16 29.76 -9.13
CA SER A 15 -36.49 30.02 -10.54
C SER A 15 -37.17 31.37 -10.71
N GLU A 16 -38.21 31.67 -9.93
CA GLU A 16 -38.91 32.96 -10.00
C GLU A 16 -37.99 34.15 -9.70
N LEU A 17 -36.98 33.99 -8.83
CA LEU A 17 -35.97 35.02 -8.56
C LEU A 17 -34.95 35.14 -9.70
N PHE A 18 -34.51 34.02 -10.29
CA PHE A 18 -33.66 34.04 -11.49
C PHE A 18 -34.36 34.75 -12.65
N ASP A 19 -35.63 34.43 -12.89
CA ASP A 19 -36.45 35.01 -13.97
C ASP A 19 -36.79 36.50 -13.73
N GLN A 20 -36.70 36.99 -12.48
CA GLN A 20 -36.74 38.42 -12.14
C GLN A 20 -35.41 39.14 -12.33
N CYS A 21 -34.29 38.40 -12.25
CA CYS A 21 -32.95 38.92 -12.52
C CYS A 21 -32.66 38.96 -14.03
N ASP A 22 -32.95 37.88 -14.75
CA ASP A 22 -32.77 37.78 -16.20
C ASP A 22 -33.94 38.45 -16.96
N ARG A 23 -33.98 39.78 -16.85
CA ARG A 23 -34.93 40.64 -17.59
C ARG A 23 -34.78 40.57 -19.10
N GLY A 24 -33.73 39.93 -19.61
CA GLY A 24 -33.49 39.71 -21.03
C GLY A 24 -33.93 38.34 -21.56
N GLN A 25 -34.28 37.39 -20.68
CA GLN A 25 -34.43 35.97 -21.02
C GLN A 25 -33.23 35.41 -21.79
N LYS A 26 -32.02 35.79 -21.37
CA LYS A 26 -30.74 35.33 -21.91
C LYS A 26 -30.45 33.86 -21.56
N GLY A 27 -31.03 33.37 -20.46
CA GLY A 27 -30.73 32.08 -19.83
C GLY A 27 -29.54 32.13 -18.85
N TYR A 28 -28.96 33.31 -18.60
CA TYR A 28 -27.78 33.49 -17.76
C TYR A 28 -27.71 34.92 -17.18
N LEU A 29 -27.06 35.08 -16.04
CA LEU A 29 -26.86 36.36 -15.36
C LEU A 29 -25.41 36.84 -15.48
N THR A 30 -25.23 38.12 -15.86
CA THR A 30 -23.95 38.84 -15.78
C THR A 30 -23.84 39.64 -14.47
N LYS A 31 -22.65 40.13 -14.14
CA LYS A 31 -22.40 40.99 -12.96
C LYS A 31 -23.19 42.29 -13.05
N GLU A 32 -23.31 42.82 -14.27
CA GLU A 32 -24.09 43.99 -14.63
C GLU A 32 -25.59 43.77 -14.43
N ASP A 33 -26.13 42.60 -14.79
CA ASP A 33 -27.55 42.25 -14.53
C ASP A 33 -27.81 42.20 -13.02
N LEU A 34 -26.94 41.54 -12.24
CA LEU A 34 -27.10 41.45 -10.79
C LEU A 34 -26.97 42.82 -10.11
N HIS A 35 -26.04 43.68 -10.54
CA HIS A 35 -25.90 45.06 -10.06
C HIS A 35 -27.15 45.90 -10.42
N GLN A 36 -27.73 45.72 -11.61
CA GLN A 36 -28.93 46.45 -12.04
C GLN A 36 -30.19 46.02 -11.28
N VAL A 37 -30.31 44.75 -10.92
CA VAL A 37 -31.48 44.18 -10.23
C VAL A 37 -31.39 44.37 -8.71
N CYS A 38 -30.17 44.27 -8.14
CA CYS A 38 -29.91 44.37 -6.71
C CYS A 38 -28.97 45.54 -6.35
N PRO A 39 -29.33 46.82 -6.60
CA PRO A 39 -28.51 48.00 -6.29
C PRO A 39 -28.37 48.32 -4.78
N GLN A 40 -28.68 47.33 -3.92
CA GLN A 40 -28.44 47.33 -2.47
C GLN A 40 -27.23 46.45 -2.08
N LEU A 41 -26.61 45.81 -3.08
CA LEU A 41 -25.37 45.05 -2.94
C LEU A 41 -24.20 45.91 -3.40
N CYS A 42 -23.11 45.91 -2.64
CA CYS A 42 -21.85 46.54 -3.04
C CYS A 42 -21.11 45.67 -4.06
N ASP A 43 -20.12 46.23 -4.76
CA ASP A 43 -19.37 45.50 -5.77
C ASP A 43 -18.57 44.32 -5.17
N GLU A 44 -18.13 44.42 -3.91
CA GLU A 44 -17.52 43.30 -3.17
C GLU A 44 -18.53 42.18 -2.85
N GLU A 45 -19.79 42.53 -2.56
CA GLU A 45 -20.88 41.57 -2.32
C GLU A 45 -21.26 40.85 -3.63
N ILE A 46 -21.26 41.56 -4.76
CA ILE A 46 -21.52 41.01 -6.10
C ILE A 46 -20.37 40.11 -6.55
N VAL A 47 -19.12 40.52 -6.36
CA VAL A 47 -17.94 39.68 -6.63
C VAL A 47 -17.93 38.43 -5.75
N PHE A 48 -18.32 38.55 -4.47
CA PHE A 48 -18.46 37.40 -3.59
C PHE A 48 -19.53 36.41 -4.09
N ILE A 49 -20.75 36.88 -4.42
CA ILE A 49 -21.81 36.03 -4.98
C ILE A 49 -21.32 35.30 -6.23
N PHE A 50 -20.75 36.03 -7.20
CA PHE A 50 -20.22 35.41 -8.42
C PHE A 50 -19.15 34.36 -8.11
N SER A 51 -18.19 34.66 -7.22
CA SER A 51 -17.12 33.71 -6.84
C SER A 51 -17.61 32.42 -6.15
N CYS A 52 -18.89 32.31 -5.82
CA CYS A 52 -19.49 31.16 -5.16
C CYS A 52 -20.71 30.57 -5.92
N LEU A 53 -21.22 31.23 -6.96
CA LEU A 53 -22.26 30.70 -7.87
C LEU A 53 -21.71 30.30 -9.24
N ASP A 54 -20.77 31.05 -9.80
CA ASP A 54 -20.11 30.75 -11.09
C ASP A 54 -19.05 29.65 -10.87
N THR A 55 -19.53 28.41 -10.64
CA THR A 55 -18.67 27.27 -10.28
C THR A 55 -17.76 26.86 -11.43
N ASN A 56 -18.23 27.06 -12.66
CA ASN A 56 -17.48 26.81 -13.89
C ASN A 56 -16.51 27.96 -14.28
N ASN A 57 -16.59 29.12 -13.62
CA ASN A 57 -15.80 30.33 -13.89
C ASN A 57 -15.95 30.87 -15.34
N SER A 58 -17.13 30.74 -15.94
CA SER A 58 -17.43 31.27 -17.28
C SER A 58 -17.61 32.80 -17.32
N GLY A 59 -17.82 33.43 -16.16
CA GLY A 59 -18.24 34.83 -16.05
C GLY A 59 -19.75 35.03 -16.07
N PHE A 60 -20.53 33.95 -16.17
CA PHE A 60 -21.98 33.93 -16.24
C PHE A 60 -22.53 32.92 -15.24
N ILE A 61 -23.62 33.24 -14.55
CA ILE A 61 -24.32 32.29 -13.68
C ILE A 61 -25.53 31.77 -14.46
N ASP A 62 -25.61 30.46 -14.69
CA ASP A 62 -26.78 29.82 -15.31
C ASP A 62 -27.90 29.53 -14.28
N LYS A 63 -29.04 29.03 -14.75
CA LYS A 63 -30.23 28.85 -13.91
C LYS A 63 -30.06 27.71 -12.91
N GLU A 64 -29.33 26.69 -13.29
CA GLU A 64 -28.98 25.52 -12.51
C GLU A 64 -27.98 25.87 -11.40
N GLU A 65 -26.91 26.60 -11.71
CA GLU A 65 -25.93 27.13 -10.75
C GLU A 65 -26.57 28.09 -9.75
N PHE A 66 -27.44 28.99 -10.22
CA PHE A 66 -28.19 29.87 -9.33
C PHE A 66 -29.08 29.06 -8.37
N CYS A 67 -29.93 28.16 -8.87
CA CYS A 67 -30.84 27.41 -8.00
C CYS A 67 -30.13 26.41 -7.08
N ALA A 68 -28.94 25.91 -7.46
CA ALA A 68 -28.15 25.02 -6.60
C ALA A 68 -27.37 25.78 -5.52
N GLY A 69 -26.77 26.93 -5.85
CA GLY A 69 -25.85 27.63 -4.95
C GLY A 69 -26.48 28.77 -4.14
N PHE A 70 -27.57 29.40 -4.60
CA PHE A 70 -28.04 30.69 -4.06
C PHE A 70 -28.21 30.68 -2.54
N GLU A 71 -28.95 29.72 -1.98
CA GLU A 71 -29.16 29.61 -0.53
C GLU A 71 -27.85 29.39 0.24
N GLU A 72 -26.95 28.54 -0.25
CA GLU A 72 -25.65 28.28 0.40
C GLU A 72 -24.73 29.52 0.37
N THR A 73 -24.75 30.31 -0.70
CA THR A 73 -23.95 31.54 -0.80
C THR A 73 -24.42 32.64 0.17
N LEU A 74 -25.72 32.71 0.48
CA LEU A 74 -26.24 33.65 1.48
C LEU A 74 -25.75 33.29 2.90
N PHE A 75 -25.79 32.00 3.26
CA PHE A 75 -25.25 31.53 4.55
C PHE A 75 -23.73 31.74 4.65
N LYS A 76 -22.98 31.47 3.57
CA LYS A 76 -21.53 31.74 3.49
C LYS A 76 -21.21 33.24 3.58
N GLY A 77 -22.09 34.11 3.10
CA GLY A 77 -21.96 35.57 3.20
C GLY A 77 -22.00 36.06 4.64
N GLU A 78 -22.96 35.59 5.44
CA GLU A 78 -23.09 35.94 6.85
C GLU A 78 -21.82 35.57 7.64
N SER A 79 -21.26 34.38 7.39
CA SER A 79 -19.99 33.93 7.99
C SER A 79 -18.75 34.73 7.57
N ARG A 80 -18.80 35.47 6.45
CA ARG A 80 -17.72 36.34 5.96
C ARG A 80 -17.89 37.82 6.37
N GLY A 81 -18.83 38.12 7.27
CA GLY A 81 -19.10 39.48 7.75
C GLY A 81 -20.23 40.20 7.02
N PHE A 82 -20.77 39.64 5.92
CA PHE A 82 -21.95 40.16 5.23
C PHE A 82 -23.25 39.73 5.93
N GLY A 83 -23.34 39.88 7.26
CA GLY A 83 -24.47 39.50 8.12
C GLY A 83 -25.80 40.23 7.86
N GLY A 84 -25.92 40.90 6.72
CA GLY A 84 -27.16 41.44 6.18
C GLY A 84 -27.76 40.62 5.04
N MET A 85 -27.05 39.67 4.43
CA MET A 85 -27.41 39.06 3.13
C MET A 85 -28.85 38.51 3.07
N HIS A 86 -29.22 37.62 4.00
CA HIS A 86 -30.58 37.07 4.11
C HIS A 86 -31.63 38.16 4.38
N ARG A 87 -31.29 39.19 5.18
CA ARG A 87 -32.20 40.29 5.53
C ARG A 87 -32.44 41.24 4.36
N LYS A 88 -31.40 41.64 3.63
CA LYS A 88 -31.48 42.49 2.43
C LYS A 88 -32.45 41.93 1.39
N ILE A 89 -32.38 40.61 1.14
CA ILE A 89 -33.17 39.94 0.09
C ILE A 89 -34.60 39.63 0.57
N SER A 90 -34.82 39.41 1.87
CA SER A 90 -36.18 39.27 2.41
C SER A 90 -36.99 40.58 2.39
N SER A 91 -36.34 41.75 2.30
CA SER A 91 -36.99 43.07 2.26
C SER A 91 -37.54 43.46 0.86
N ASN A 92 -38.25 42.55 0.20
CA ASN A 92 -39.22 42.92 -0.84
C ASN A 92 -40.63 43.01 -0.23
N GLU A 93 -40.74 43.73 0.89
CA GLU A 93 -42.03 44.05 1.49
C GLU A 93 -42.75 45.09 0.63
N TYR A 94 -43.77 44.61 -0.09
CA TYR A 94 -44.85 45.39 -0.65
C TYR A 94 -45.32 46.47 0.35
N TYR A 95 -45.47 47.72 -0.09
CA TYR A 95 -45.82 48.87 0.77
C TYR A 95 -47.17 48.67 1.49
N GLY A 96 -47.14 48.06 2.68
CA GLY A 96 -48.25 47.90 3.61
C GLY A 96 -48.07 48.81 4.82
N ASP A 97 -49.05 49.65 5.11
CA ASP A 97 -48.96 50.69 6.15
C ASP A 97 -49.08 50.07 7.56
N ALA A 98 -47.94 49.89 8.23
CA ALA A 98 -47.83 49.34 9.58
C ALA A 98 -46.85 50.14 10.46
N PRO A 99 -47.03 50.22 11.80
CA PRO A 99 -46.36 51.25 12.61
C PRO A 99 -45.03 50.80 13.22
N GLU A 100 -43.97 51.60 13.07
CA GLU A 100 -42.81 51.56 13.97
C GLU A 100 -43.22 51.99 15.39
N GLU A 101 -43.26 51.06 16.36
CA GLU A 101 -42.98 51.37 17.76
C GLU A 101 -41.65 50.73 18.19
N ARG A 102 -40.56 51.48 18.04
CA ARG A 102 -39.35 51.24 18.83
C ARG A 102 -39.47 52.00 20.14
N LEU A 103 -39.80 51.30 21.22
CA LEU A 103 -39.46 51.75 22.57
C LEU A 103 -38.09 51.20 22.94
N GLY A 104 -37.13 52.09 23.12
CA GLY A 104 -35.85 51.77 23.77
C GLY A 104 -35.94 52.06 25.27
N SER A 105 -35.53 51.11 26.10
CA SER A 105 -35.32 51.30 27.53
C SER A 105 -33.95 50.75 27.93
N GLN A 106 -33.30 51.40 28.89
CA GLN A 106 -31.92 51.07 29.27
C GLN A 106 -31.89 49.87 30.23
N GLY A 107 -31.12 48.84 29.87
CA GLY A 107 -30.73 47.74 30.77
C GLY A 107 -29.21 47.72 30.94
N ARG A 108 -28.70 48.25 32.05
CA ARG A 108 -27.28 48.18 32.41
C ARG A 108 -27.02 46.89 33.19
N MET A 109 -26.16 46.04 32.62
CA MET A 109 -25.52 44.91 33.30
C MET A 109 -24.20 44.70 32.53
N GLU A 110 -23.11 45.36 32.92
CA GLU A 110 -22.25 44.99 34.06
C GLU A 110 -21.67 43.58 33.83
N ILE A 111 -20.66 43.55 32.97
CA ILE A 111 -19.81 42.38 32.75
C ILE A 111 -18.90 42.27 33.96
N VAL A 112 -19.00 41.15 34.68
CA VAL A 112 -17.97 40.72 35.62
C VAL A 112 -16.95 39.93 34.79
N GLU A 113 -15.74 40.45 34.69
CA GLU A 113 -14.59 39.69 34.21
C GLU A 113 -14.12 38.77 35.36
N GLU A 114 -14.04 37.46 35.11
CA GLU A 114 -13.26 36.54 35.95
C GLU A 114 -11.98 36.18 35.18
N ASP A 115 -10.87 36.14 35.92
CA ASP A 115 -9.53 36.14 35.33
C ASP A 115 -9.18 34.84 34.57
N ILE A 116 -8.55 35.00 33.42
CA ILE A 116 -7.62 34.00 32.89
C ILE A 116 -6.28 34.70 32.67
N GLU A 117 -5.38 34.53 33.63
CA GLU A 117 -3.96 34.85 33.48
C GLU A 117 -3.40 34.05 32.29
N ASN A 118 -2.62 34.68 31.42
CA ASN A 118 -1.33 34.17 30.97
C ASN A 118 -0.53 35.28 30.27
N GLU A 119 0.78 35.28 30.51
CA GLU A 119 1.76 36.19 29.92
C GLU A 119 2.08 35.79 28.47
N VAL A 120 2.49 36.75 27.63
CA VAL A 120 3.68 36.70 26.75
C VAL A 120 3.87 38.08 26.09
N ASP A 121 5.13 38.47 25.91
CA ASP A 121 5.58 39.79 25.46
C ASP A 121 5.24 40.14 23.98
N GLY A 122 5.18 41.45 23.68
CA GLY A 122 5.14 41.96 22.30
C GLY A 122 5.08 43.50 22.23
N GLU A 123 6.14 44.15 21.73
CA GLU A 123 6.26 45.62 21.70
C GLU A 123 5.65 46.29 20.44
N GLY A 124 5.19 47.54 20.61
CA GLY A 124 5.03 48.53 19.53
C GLY A 124 3.65 48.60 18.87
N GLY A 125 3.14 49.78 18.48
CA GLY A 125 3.67 51.14 18.64
C GLY A 125 2.67 52.19 18.16
N SER A 126 2.80 53.44 18.61
CA SER A 126 1.84 54.52 18.30
C SER A 126 1.71 54.85 16.81
N ASN A 127 0.52 55.33 16.42
CA ASN A 127 0.37 56.70 15.92
C ASN A 127 -1.06 57.23 16.10
N ASN A 128 -1.18 58.52 16.44
CA ASN A 128 -2.45 59.25 16.53
C ASN A 128 -2.62 60.14 15.30
N GLU A 129 -3.83 60.28 14.76
CA GLU A 129 -4.25 61.49 14.04
C GLU A 129 -5.71 61.84 14.37
N GLU A 130 -5.96 63.09 14.78
CA GLU A 130 -7.31 63.65 14.95
C GLU A 130 -7.83 64.21 13.62
N GLY A 131 -9.05 63.82 13.20
CA GLY A 131 -9.44 63.88 11.77
C GLY A 131 -10.72 64.64 11.36
N THR A 132 -11.32 65.47 12.22
CA THR A 132 -12.45 66.40 11.93
C THR A 132 -13.82 65.83 11.45
N SER A 133 -14.90 66.43 11.98
CA SER A 133 -16.29 66.02 11.76
C SER A 133 -16.87 66.33 10.36
N LYS A 134 -17.60 65.38 9.75
CA LYS A 134 -18.65 65.65 8.75
C LYS A 134 -19.88 64.75 8.92
N GLY A 135 -20.65 64.97 9.99
CA GLY A 135 -21.95 64.29 10.19
C GLY A 135 -23.02 64.77 9.21
N ILE A 136 -23.46 63.92 8.29
CA ILE A 136 -24.49 64.25 7.29
C ILE A 136 -25.88 64.30 7.94
N GLN A 137 -26.44 65.50 8.04
CA GLN A 137 -27.75 65.74 8.66
C GLN A 137 -28.93 65.25 7.79
N ARG A 138 -29.30 63.97 7.92
CA ARG A 138 -30.56 63.45 7.35
C ARG A 138 -31.77 63.97 8.14
N ARG A 139 -32.26 65.16 7.78
CA ARG A 139 -33.55 65.70 8.27
C ARG A 139 -34.72 64.82 7.83
N ARG A 140 -35.22 63.92 8.69
CA ARG A 140 -36.53 63.27 8.50
C ARG A 140 -37.68 64.27 8.77
N PRO A 141 -38.79 64.26 8.01
CA PRO A 141 -39.95 65.12 8.28
C PRO A 141 -40.66 64.74 9.59
N LYS A 142 -41.13 65.74 10.35
CA LYS A 142 -42.00 65.52 11.53
C LYS A 142 -43.42 65.21 11.04
N THR A 143 -43.86 63.95 11.12
CA THR A 143 -45.18 63.53 10.62
C THR A 143 -46.33 63.90 11.57
N SER A 144 -47.47 64.23 10.97
CA SER A 144 -48.58 64.94 11.62
C SER A 144 -49.54 64.01 12.40
N LYS A 145 -49.11 63.50 13.56
CA LYS A 145 -50.01 62.84 14.54
C LYS A 145 -50.57 63.82 15.59
N ALA A 146 -49.70 64.60 16.25
CA ALA A 146 -50.13 65.60 17.24
C ALA A 146 -51.05 66.69 16.64
N TYR A 147 -50.78 67.10 15.40
CA TYR A 147 -51.58 68.12 14.71
C TYR A 147 -53.03 67.67 14.55
N LYS A 148 -53.30 66.43 14.09
CA LYS A 148 -54.67 65.95 13.82
C LYS A 148 -55.58 65.99 15.06
N LYS A 149 -55.13 65.50 16.22
CA LYS A 149 -55.92 65.64 17.47
C LYS A 149 -56.18 67.12 17.78
N SER A 150 -55.10 67.92 17.78
CA SER A 150 -55.17 69.35 18.11
C SER A 150 -55.93 70.22 17.09
N VAL A 151 -56.27 69.71 15.90
CA VAL A 151 -57.12 70.41 14.93
C VAL A 151 -58.58 70.14 15.24
N ILE A 152 -58.98 68.87 15.40
CA ILE A 152 -60.37 68.49 15.75
C ILE A 152 -60.80 69.14 17.07
N GLU A 153 -59.91 69.14 18.06
CA GLU A 153 -60.11 69.73 19.38
C GLU A 153 -60.20 71.28 19.33
N ARG A 154 -59.63 71.92 18.31
CA ARG A 154 -59.72 73.38 18.08
C ARG A 154 -60.87 73.82 17.16
N THR A 155 -61.32 72.98 16.22
CA THR A 155 -62.50 73.31 15.41
C THR A 155 -63.76 73.23 16.26
N ALA A 156 -63.95 72.11 16.98
CA ALA A 156 -65.11 71.94 17.85
C ALA A 156 -65.22 73.04 18.93
N THR A 157 -64.10 73.43 19.56
CA THR A 157 -64.09 74.50 20.57
C THR A 157 -64.27 75.92 20.01
N ASN A 158 -64.15 76.12 18.70
CA ASN A 158 -64.51 77.39 18.06
C ASN A 158 -65.99 77.41 17.64
N ASP A 159 -66.50 76.31 17.08
CA ASP A 159 -67.91 76.21 16.64
C ASP A 159 -68.89 76.37 17.82
N PHE A 160 -68.54 75.83 19.00
CA PHE A 160 -69.26 76.03 20.26
C PHE A 160 -69.16 77.46 20.83
N ARG A 161 -68.25 78.32 20.35
CA ARG A 161 -68.11 79.70 20.83
C ARG A 161 -68.96 80.68 20.04
N TYR A 162 -69.01 80.56 18.71
CA TYR A 162 -69.89 81.39 17.90
C TYR A 162 -71.37 81.19 18.27
N SER A 163 -71.77 79.93 18.50
CA SER A 163 -73.12 79.58 18.96
C SER A 163 -73.42 80.01 20.41
N LEU A 164 -72.39 80.14 21.27
CA LEU A 164 -72.57 80.69 22.62
C LEU A 164 -72.91 82.18 22.59
N ASP A 165 -72.19 82.97 21.77
CA ASP A 165 -72.44 84.41 21.65
C ASP A 165 -73.84 84.69 21.06
N GLU A 166 -74.29 83.89 20.08
CA GLU A 166 -75.66 83.93 19.53
C GLU A 166 -76.74 83.61 20.59
N VAL A 167 -76.51 82.58 21.41
CA VAL A 167 -77.43 82.18 22.51
C VAL A 167 -77.49 83.24 23.61
N LEU A 168 -76.38 83.92 23.90
CA LEU A 168 -76.34 85.04 24.86
C LEU A 168 -77.06 86.28 24.33
N GLN A 169 -76.90 86.63 23.06
CA GLN A 169 -77.67 87.72 22.43
C GLN A 169 -79.18 87.43 22.48
N LEU A 170 -79.59 86.20 22.15
CA LEU A 170 -80.99 85.79 22.22
C LEU A 170 -81.57 85.88 23.65
N TYR A 171 -80.76 85.61 24.68
CA TYR A 171 -81.15 85.80 26.08
C TYR A 171 -81.36 87.28 26.44
N GLU A 172 -80.47 88.18 26.01
CA GLU A 172 -80.63 89.62 26.22
C GLU A 172 -81.86 90.19 25.49
N GLU A 173 -82.09 89.78 24.23
CA GLU A 173 -83.28 90.14 23.46
C GLU A 173 -84.56 89.63 24.13
N LEU A 174 -84.59 88.38 24.58
CA LEU A 174 -85.72 87.81 25.35
C LEU A 174 -85.95 88.56 26.66
N GLN A 175 -84.90 89.00 27.35
CA GLN A 175 -85.02 89.77 28.59
C GLN A 175 -85.63 91.15 28.33
N SER A 176 -85.29 91.78 27.21
CA SER A 176 -85.87 93.06 26.79
C SER A 176 -87.35 92.97 26.36
N SER A 177 -87.80 91.78 25.93
CA SER A 177 -89.15 91.56 25.36
C SER A 177 -90.32 91.77 26.33
N GLY A 178 -90.07 91.74 27.64
CA GLY A 178 -91.10 91.95 28.67
C GLY A 178 -92.07 90.77 28.89
N VAL A 179 -91.78 89.55 28.41
CA VAL A 179 -92.65 88.36 28.57
C VAL A 179 -91.97 87.24 29.39
N PRO A 180 -92.10 87.24 30.73
CA PRO A 180 -91.39 86.29 31.61
C PRO A 180 -91.71 84.82 31.34
N GLN A 181 -92.91 84.50 30.84
CA GLN A 181 -93.32 83.12 30.57
C GLN A 181 -92.56 82.48 29.39
N ILE A 182 -91.97 83.29 28.51
CA ILE A 182 -91.10 82.81 27.42
C ILE A 182 -89.67 82.64 27.96
N MET A 183 -89.18 83.60 28.75
CA MET A 183 -87.87 83.52 29.39
C MET A 183 -87.72 82.25 30.23
N ASN A 184 -88.67 81.97 31.13
CA ASN A 184 -88.62 80.77 31.98
C ASN A 184 -88.56 79.46 31.17
N ARG A 185 -89.16 79.42 29.97
CA ARG A 185 -89.11 78.25 29.08
C ARG A 185 -87.77 78.15 28.34
N PHE A 186 -87.17 79.27 27.97
CA PHE A 186 -85.82 79.31 27.41
C PHE A 186 -84.80 78.82 28.45
N GLU A 187 -84.87 79.33 29.68
CA GLU A 187 -84.03 78.88 30.81
C GLU A 187 -84.23 77.41 31.15
N GLU A 188 -85.48 76.89 31.09
CA GLU A 188 -85.77 75.46 31.25
C GLU A 188 -85.13 74.62 30.14
N VAL A 189 -85.23 75.03 28.87
CA VAL A 189 -84.63 74.31 27.72
C VAL A 189 -83.10 74.36 27.77
N VAL A 190 -82.50 75.53 28.04
CA VAL A 190 -81.04 75.66 28.17
C VAL A 190 -80.53 74.87 29.38
N GLY A 191 -81.22 74.93 30.53
CA GLY A 191 -80.89 74.14 31.72
C GLY A 191 -81.04 72.63 31.52
N ASN A 192 -81.97 72.18 30.67
CA ASN A 192 -82.07 70.78 30.25
C ASN A 192 -80.91 70.39 29.32
N LEU A 193 -80.59 71.23 28.33
CA LEU A 193 -79.49 71.00 27.39
C LEU A 193 -78.13 70.96 28.09
N CYS A 194 -77.86 71.86 29.04
CA CYS A 194 -76.64 71.83 29.84
C CYS A 194 -76.52 70.54 30.65
N ARG A 195 -77.62 70.07 31.28
CA ARG A 195 -77.64 68.79 32.00
C ARG A 195 -77.41 67.59 31.09
N GLU A 196 -77.93 67.60 29.86
CA GLU A 196 -77.66 66.54 28.89
C GLU A 196 -76.19 66.59 28.40
N ILE A 197 -75.63 67.77 28.17
CA ILE A 197 -74.21 67.95 27.80
C ILE A 197 -73.28 67.45 28.92
N ASP A 198 -73.55 67.81 30.18
CA ASP A 198 -72.82 67.28 31.34
C ASP A 198 -72.95 65.76 31.42
N GLN A 199 -74.17 65.22 31.32
CA GLN A 199 -74.40 63.77 31.34
C GLN A 199 -73.65 63.05 30.20
N LYS A 200 -73.59 63.63 29.00
CA LYS A 200 -72.87 63.07 27.84
C LYS A 200 -71.35 63.19 27.98
N ARG A 201 -70.83 64.26 28.62
CA ARG A 201 -69.41 64.35 28.99
C ARG A 201 -69.05 63.25 29.99
N ASP A 202 -69.84 63.10 31.04
CA ASP A 202 -69.62 62.11 32.10
C ASP A 202 -69.78 60.66 31.59
N GLU A 203 -70.68 60.42 30.63
CA GLU A 203 -70.80 59.13 29.93
C GLU A 203 -69.57 58.84 29.06
N ASN A 204 -69.10 59.84 28.29
CA ASN A 204 -67.91 59.71 27.45
C ASN A 204 -66.63 59.52 28.27
N GLU A 205 -66.49 60.19 29.42
CA GLU A 205 -65.37 59.97 30.35
C GLU A 205 -65.38 58.54 30.92
N LYS A 206 -66.55 58.01 31.29
CA LYS A 206 -66.70 56.61 31.72
C LYS A 206 -66.32 55.63 30.62
N LEU A 207 -66.75 55.86 29.37
CA LEU A 207 -66.39 55.03 28.22
C LEU A 207 -64.88 55.09 27.91
N HIS A 208 -64.26 56.28 27.98
CA HIS A 208 -62.81 56.42 27.85
C HIS A 208 -62.04 55.74 29.00
N GLN A 209 -62.54 55.82 30.24
CA GLN A 209 -61.95 55.14 31.40
C GLN A 209 -62.06 53.62 31.27
N GLN A 210 -63.22 53.09 30.86
CA GLN A 210 -63.41 51.66 30.57
C GLN A 210 -62.46 51.20 29.47
N GLN A 211 -62.42 51.90 28.33
CA GLN A 211 -61.50 51.59 27.23
C GLN A 211 -60.03 51.61 27.67
N ARG A 212 -59.64 52.52 28.58
CA ARG A 212 -58.27 52.55 29.13
C ARG A 212 -57.98 51.31 29.97
N VAL A 213 -58.90 50.90 30.84
CA VAL A 213 -58.77 49.71 31.70
C VAL A 213 -58.78 48.42 30.87
N GLU A 214 -59.63 48.33 29.84
CA GLU A 214 -59.65 47.19 28.92
C GLU A 214 -58.33 47.04 28.15
N ARG A 215 -57.77 48.15 27.64
CA ARG A 215 -56.43 48.15 27.02
C ARG A 215 -55.33 47.78 28.01
N GLU A 216 -55.38 48.30 29.23
CA GLU A 216 -54.40 47.96 30.27
C GLU A 216 -54.44 46.47 30.63
N ASN A 217 -55.64 45.89 30.73
CA ASN A 217 -55.82 44.46 30.99
C ASN A 217 -55.45 43.58 29.78
N TYR A 218 -55.72 44.03 28.55
CA TYR A 218 -55.25 43.37 27.33
C TYR A 218 -53.72 43.35 27.27
N ASN A 219 -53.07 44.48 27.51
CA ASN A 219 -51.61 44.59 27.52
C ASN A 219 -50.98 43.71 28.60
N LYS A 220 -51.53 43.67 29.83
CA LYS A 220 -51.09 42.74 30.89
C LYS A 220 -51.23 41.27 30.46
N ARG A 221 -52.29 40.92 29.74
CA ARG A 221 -52.50 39.56 29.24
C ARG A 221 -51.53 39.21 28.10
N MET A 222 -51.23 40.16 27.21
CA MET A 222 -50.23 39.96 26.17
C MET A 222 -48.84 39.79 26.80
N GLN A 223 -48.46 40.67 27.73
CA GLN A 223 -47.22 40.56 28.47
C GLN A 223 -47.08 39.22 29.23
N ALA A 224 -48.18 38.68 29.76
CA ALA A 224 -48.17 37.35 30.38
C ALA A 224 -47.89 36.22 29.36
N LEU A 225 -48.45 36.32 28.15
CA LEU A 225 -48.21 35.36 27.06
C LEU A 225 -46.79 35.50 26.49
N GLU A 226 -46.28 36.72 26.32
CA GLU A 226 -44.90 37.01 25.91
C GLU A 226 -43.92 36.35 26.89
N ASN A 227 -44.06 36.60 28.20
CA ASN A 227 -43.25 35.97 29.24
C ASN A 227 -43.36 34.43 29.25
N GLU A 228 -44.52 33.86 28.93
CA GLU A 228 -44.70 32.39 28.86
C GLU A 228 -44.01 31.81 27.62
N ILE A 229 -44.11 32.48 26.46
CA ILE A 229 -43.43 32.09 25.22
C ILE A 229 -41.90 32.17 25.41
N ASP A 230 -41.39 33.25 26.01
CA ASP A 230 -39.95 33.41 26.28
C ASP A 230 -39.42 32.31 27.22
N GLN A 231 -40.20 31.93 28.24
CA GLN A 231 -39.86 30.81 29.13
C GLN A 231 -39.87 29.46 28.39
N GLN A 232 -40.88 29.19 27.56
CA GLN A 232 -40.93 27.96 26.76
C GLN A 232 -39.78 27.89 25.75
N LEU A 233 -39.44 29.02 25.11
CA LEU A 233 -38.32 29.14 24.18
C LEU A 233 -36.99 28.90 24.89
N LEU A 234 -36.74 29.53 26.03
CA LEU A 234 -35.52 29.34 26.84
C LEU A 234 -35.36 27.88 27.28
N ILE A 235 -36.44 27.22 27.71
CA ILE A 235 -36.43 25.79 28.09
C ILE A 235 -36.13 24.90 26.88
N ALA A 236 -36.77 25.16 25.73
CA ALA A 236 -36.56 24.41 24.49
C ALA A 236 -35.14 24.58 23.95
N GLU A 237 -34.62 25.81 23.93
CA GLU A 237 -33.28 26.17 23.48
C GLU A 237 -32.19 25.57 24.39
N LYS A 238 -32.38 25.65 25.71
CA LYS A 238 -31.47 24.99 26.67
C LYS A 238 -31.46 23.48 26.42
N LYS A 239 -32.64 22.84 26.32
CA LYS A 239 -32.76 21.40 26.12
C LYS A 239 -32.14 20.95 24.79
N ALA A 240 -32.39 21.66 23.69
CA ALA A 240 -31.81 21.34 22.38
C ALA A 240 -30.27 21.39 22.41
N ARG A 241 -29.71 22.44 23.02
CA ARG A 241 -28.25 22.59 23.22
C ARG A 241 -27.65 21.53 24.15
N GLU A 242 -28.42 21.06 25.13
CA GLU A 242 -28.01 19.98 26.05
C GLU A 242 -28.02 18.62 25.35
N GLU A 243 -29.07 18.31 24.58
CA GLU A 243 -29.13 17.10 23.73
C GLU A 243 -28.07 17.06 22.62
N GLU A 244 -27.73 18.20 22.01
CA GLU A 244 -26.65 18.32 21.02
C GLU A 244 -25.29 17.99 21.66
N ARG A 245 -25.00 18.59 22.82
CA ARG A 245 -23.78 18.31 23.58
C ARG A 245 -23.69 16.85 24.04
N GLU A 246 -24.80 16.25 24.45
CA GLU A 246 -24.85 14.83 24.84
C GLU A 246 -24.56 13.91 23.65
N LYS A 247 -25.11 14.20 22.45
CA LYS A 247 -24.83 13.45 21.21
C LYS A 247 -23.36 13.57 20.82
N LEU A 248 -22.81 14.79 20.76
CA LEU A 248 -21.39 15.02 20.44
C LEU A 248 -20.43 14.40 21.46
N ALA A 249 -20.82 14.35 22.75
CA ALA A 249 -20.05 13.65 23.78
C ALA A 249 -20.03 12.13 23.54
N LYS A 250 -21.20 11.54 23.23
CA LYS A 250 -21.34 10.09 22.93
C LYS A 250 -20.60 9.69 21.66
N GLU A 251 -20.77 10.43 20.56
CA GLU A 251 -20.04 10.17 19.31
C GLU A 251 -18.52 10.24 19.49
N LYS A 252 -18.04 11.19 20.32
CA LYS A 252 -16.62 11.30 20.69
C LYS A 252 -16.15 10.13 21.57
N GLU A 253 -16.99 9.64 22.48
CA GLU A 253 -16.69 8.49 23.35
C GLU A 253 -16.66 7.19 22.56
N GLU A 254 -17.65 6.93 21.69
CA GLU A 254 -17.69 5.78 20.78
C GLU A 254 -16.49 5.76 19.82
N LEU A 255 -16.10 6.92 19.27
CA LEU A 255 -14.91 7.04 18.42
C LEU A 255 -13.62 6.77 19.21
N LYS A 256 -13.54 7.23 20.46
CA LYS A 256 -12.40 6.94 21.35
C LYS A 256 -12.33 5.45 21.66
N GLU A 257 -13.43 4.80 22.02
CA GLU A 257 -13.49 3.36 22.31
C GLU A 257 -13.08 2.53 21.09
N ARG A 258 -13.53 2.90 19.88
CA ARG A 258 -13.11 2.25 18.64
C ARG A 258 -11.61 2.37 18.41
N LEU A 259 -11.04 3.57 18.55
CA LEU A 259 -9.59 3.79 18.41
C LEU A 259 -8.79 3.05 19.49
N GLU A 260 -9.30 2.96 20.73
CA GLU A 260 -8.66 2.21 21.82
C GLU A 260 -8.66 0.70 21.55
N SER A 261 -9.75 0.17 20.98
CA SER A 261 -9.86 -1.21 20.49
C SER A 261 -8.91 -1.50 19.32
N GLU A 262 -8.87 -0.63 18.30
CA GLU A 262 -7.96 -0.76 17.16
C GLU A 262 -6.49 -0.70 17.60
N MET A 263 -6.14 0.19 18.54
CA MET A 263 -4.80 0.21 19.14
C MET A 263 -4.48 -1.06 19.91
N ALA A 264 -5.42 -1.62 20.67
CA ALA A 264 -5.22 -2.87 21.39
C ALA A 264 -5.03 -4.07 20.44
N GLU A 265 -5.78 -4.14 19.33
CA GLU A 265 -5.60 -5.17 18.31
C GLU A 265 -4.23 -5.02 17.62
N LEU A 266 -3.85 -3.80 17.23
CA LEU A 266 -2.53 -3.54 16.63
C LEU A 266 -1.37 -3.87 17.59
N GLN A 267 -1.50 -3.58 18.89
CA GLN A 267 -0.52 -4.00 19.90
C GLN A 267 -0.45 -5.53 20.03
N GLY A 268 -1.60 -6.23 20.05
CA GLY A 268 -1.66 -7.69 20.05
C GLY A 268 -1.03 -8.32 18.81
N ASN A 269 -1.25 -7.72 17.63
CA ASN A 269 -0.65 -8.13 16.37
C ASN A 269 0.88 -7.89 16.36
N ILE A 270 1.36 -6.76 16.89
CA ILE A 270 2.80 -6.49 17.08
C ILE A 270 3.42 -7.51 18.05
N GLU A 271 2.77 -7.81 19.17
CA GLU A 271 3.22 -8.86 20.09
C GLU A 271 3.30 -10.24 19.41
N HIS A 272 2.30 -10.60 18.61
CA HIS A 272 2.27 -11.87 17.88
C HIS A 272 3.42 -11.95 16.86
N LEU A 273 3.64 -10.88 16.08
CA LEU A 273 4.76 -10.79 15.15
C LEU A 273 6.12 -10.89 15.87
N GLN A 274 6.30 -10.22 17.01
CA GLN A 274 7.52 -10.36 17.82
C GLN A 274 7.71 -11.77 18.39
N LYS A 275 6.62 -12.46 18.78
CA LYS A 275 6.67 -13.86 19.23
C LYS A 275 7.08 -14.78 18.06
N MET A 276 6.53 -14.57 16.87
CA MET A 276 6.89 -15.29 15.65
C MET A 276 8.35 -15.04 15.24
N GLU A 277 8.82 -13.79 15.27
CA GLU A 277 10.22 -13.42 15.00
C GLU A 277 11.19 -14.12 15.98
N LYS A 278 10.84 -14.18 17.27
CA LYS A 278 11.61 -14.90 18.30
C LYS A 278 11.63 -16.42 18.08
N MET A 279 10.57 -17.00 17.49
CA MET A 279 10.56 -18.41 17.09
C MET A 279 11.42 -18.65 15.84
N LEU A 280 11.26 -17.85 14.79
CA LEU A 280 12.06 -17.93 13.57
C LEU A 280 13.57 -17.74 13.84
N LYS A 281 13.95 -16.84 14.74
CA LYS A 281 15.36 -16.67 15.18
C LYS A 281 15.91 -17.91 15.88
N LYS A 282 15.12 -18.58 16.74
CA LYS A 282 15.52 -19.85 17.37
C LYS A 282 15.62 -20.98 16.35
N GLU A 283 14.72 -21.03 15.38
CA GLU A 283 14.72 -22.06 14.34
C GLU A 283 15.88 -21.89 13.35
N ALA A 284 16.18 -20.65 12.93
CA ALA A 284 17.39 -20.35 12.15
C ALA A 284 18.67 -20.77 12.89
N GLN A 285 18.78 -20.49 14.19
CA GLN A 285 19.93 -20.91 15.00
C GLN A 285 20.00 -22.45 15.14
N LYS A 286 18.86 -23.12 15.33
CA LYS A 286 18.77 -24.59 15.35
C LYS A 286 19.18 -25.20 14.01
N ASN A 287 18.77 -24.59 12.90
CA ASN A 287 19.09 -25.07 11.55
C ASN A 287 20.58 -24.88 11.22
N GLY A 288 21.20 -23.76 11.59
CA GLY A 288 22.66 -23.57 11.48
C GLY A 288 23.46 -24.57 12.35
N ASN A 289 22.96 -24.88 13.55
CA ASN A 289 23.53 -25.95 14.37
C ASN A 289 23.35 -27.35 13.72
N GLN A 290 22.23 -27.59 13.03
CA GLN A 290 22.01 -28.85 12.29
C GLN A 290 22.86 -28.93 11.02
N GLU A 291 23.10 -27.82 10.34
CA GLU A 291 23.92 -27.73 9.13
C GLU A 291 25.40 -27.94 9.43
N THR A 292 25.93 -27.28 10.47
CA THR A 292 27.30 -27.54 10.97
C THR A 292 27.49 -28.94 11.58
N LEU A 293 26.42 -29.63 11.98
CA LEU A 293 26.45 -31.06 12.33
C LEU A 293 26.42 -31.98 11.10
N LYS A 294 25.68 -31.61 10.03
CA LYS A 294 25.73 -32.32 8.74
C LYS A 294 27.11 -32.22 8.09
N GLU A 295 27.70 -31.03 8.06
CA GLU A 295 29.05 -30.77 7.54
C GLU A 295 30.08 -31.68 8.22
N LYS A 296 30.08 -31.73 9.56
CA LYS A 296 30.97 -32.62 10.33
C LYS A 296 30.72 -34.12 10.09
N LEU A 297 29.47 -34.52 9.87
CA LEU A 297 29.14 -35.90 9.49
C LEU A 297 29.64 -36.22 8.08
N GLU A 298 29.57 -35.26 7.14
CA GLU A 298 30.13 -35.41 5.80
C GLU A 298 31.65 -35.43 5.82
N ASP A 299 32.31 -34.61 6.64
CA ASP A 299 33.77 -34.67 6.88
C ASP A 299 34.21 -36.04 7.38
N ILE A 300 33.59 -36.54 8.45
CA ILE A 300 33.89 -37.87 9.00
C ILE A 300 33.57 -38.99 7.98
N ALA A 301 32.57 -38.80 7.12
CA ALA A 301 32.27 -39.74 6.02
C ALA A 301 33.30 -39.65 4.88
N ARG A 302 33.81 -38.47 4.53
CA ARG A 302 34.90 -38.27 3.57
C ARG A 302 36.21 -38.86 4.09
N GLU A 303 36.53 -38.64 5.36
CA GLU A 303 37.67 -39.27 6.04
C GLU A 303 37.53 -40.80 6.05
N ASN A 304 36.36 -41.35 6.43
CA ASN A 304 36.10 -42.79 6.39
C ASN A 304 36.24 -43.40 4.99
N ARG A 305 35.78 -42.71 3.93
CA ARG A 305 36.00 -43.14 2.53
C ARG A 305 37.48 -43.14 2.18
N THR A 306 38.21 -42.09 2.56
CA THR A 306 39.66 -41.97 2.33
C THR A 306 40.43 -43.06 3.05
N LEU A 307 40.18 -43.29 4.34
CA LEU A 307 40.80 -44.35 5.13
C LEU A 307 40.49 -45.75 4.57
N LYS A 308 39.27 -45.99 4.06
CA LYS A 308 38.93 -47.25 3.38
C LYS A 308 39.65 -47.43 2.04
N ASN A 309 39.80 -46.36 1.26
CA ASN A 309 40.57 -46.39 0.02
C ASN A 309 42.05 -46.67 0.32
N ASN A 310 42.66 -45.93 1.25
CA ASN A 310 44.05 -46.13 1.67
C ASN A 310 44.28 -47.56 2.21
N LEU A 311 43.31 -48.12 2.95
CA LEU A 311 43.37 -49.50 3.43
C LEU A 311 43.29 -50.52 2.28
N ALA A 312 42.45 -50.28 1.28
CA ALA A 312 42.36 -51.12 0.08
C ALA A 312 43.64 -51.03 -0.78
N GLU A 313 44.22 -49.84 -0.90
CA GLU A 313 45.50 -49.57 -1.57
C GLU A 313 46.66 -50.28 -0.85
N ASN A 314 46.77 -50.14 0.47
CA ASN A 314 47.73 -50.90 1.29
C ASN A 314 47.53 -52.42 1.16
N HIS A 315 46.28 -52.90 1.04
CA HIS A 315 46.00 -54.31 0.77
C HIS A 315 46.42 -54.76 -0.65
N LEU A 316 46.34 -53.87 -1.65
CA LEU A 316 46.82 -54.12 -3.01
C LEU A 316 48.35 -54.16 -3.04
N GLU A 317 49.03 -53.17 -2.46
CA GLU A 317 50.50 -53.15 -2.30
C GLU A 317 51.00 -54.40 -1.57
N MET A 318 50.37 -54.74 -0.44
CA MET A 318 50.66 -55.97 0.33
C MET A 318 50.41 -57.26 -0.47
N THR A 319 49.57 -57.21 -1.52
CA THR A 319 49.32 -58.36 -2.41
C THR A 319 50.35 -58.40 -3.55
N LEU A 320 50.73 -57.24 -4.10
CA LEU A 320 51.80 -57.11 -5.09
C LEU A 320 53.14 -57.55 -4.52
N ILE A 321 53.53 -57.06 -3.34
CA ILE A 321 54.76 -57.46 -2.64
C ILE A 321 54.77 -58.97 -2.34
N LYS A 322 53.60 -59.58 -2.07
CA LYS A 322 53.50 -61.05 -1.91
C LYS A 322 53.64 -61.81 -3.22
N ALA A 323 53.19 -61.25 -4.34
CA ALA A 323 53.40 -61.82 -5.67
C ALA A 323 54.88 -61.74 -6.08
N GLU A 324 55.51 -60.57 -5.91
CA GLU A 324 56.95 -60.36 -6.15
C GLU A 324 57.80 -61.31 -5.28
N LEU A 325 57.48 -61.46 -3.99
CA LEU A 325 58.16 -62.43 -3.11
C LEU A 325 57.96 -63.89 -3.56
N ALA A 326 56.81 -64.24 -4.14
CA ALA A 326 56.56 -65.57 -4.67
C ALA A 326 57.32 -65.81 -5.99
N GLU A 327 57.43 -64.79 -6.84
CA GLU A 327 58.21 -64.81 -8.08
C GLU A 327 59.70 -64.95 -7.77
N ILE A 328 60.26 -64.09 -6.92
CA ILE A 328 61.67 -64.18 -6.44
C ILE A 328 61.96 -65.54 -5.81
N LYS A 329 61.02 -66.11 -5.04
CA LYS A 329 61.17 -67.46 -4.47
C LYS A 329 61.18 -68.54 -5.55
N SER A 330 60.33 -68.43 -6.57
CA SER A 330 60.30 -69.35 -7.72
C SER A 330 61.58 -69.24 -8.57
N GLU A 331 62.08 -68.03 -8.82
CA GLU A 331 63.37 -67.80 -9.47
C GLU A 331 64.53 -68.41 -8.67
N TYR A 332 64.53 -68.26 -7.34
CA TYR A 332 65.55 -68.84 -6.47
C TYR A 332 65.51 -70.39 -6.48
N GLU A 333 64.32 -70.98 -6.43
CA GLU A 333 64.13 -72.44 -6.52
C GLU A 333 64.58 -72.97 -7.90
N ASN A 334 64.20 -72.29 -8.97
CA ASN A 334 64.63 -72.61 -10.35
C ASN A 334 66.16 -72.46 -10.52
N LYS A 335 66.76 -71.39 -10.00
CA LYS A 335 68.21 -71.18 -10.00
C LYS A 335 68.95 -72.27 -9.21
N THR A 336 68.38 -72.72 -8.09
CA THR A 336 68.92 -73.83 -7.29
C THR A 336 68.84 -75.16 -8.05
N LEU A 337 67.74 -75.40 -8.78
CA LEU A 337 67.58 -76.57 -9.65
C LEU A 337 68.55 -76.54 -10.85
N LEU A 338 68.73 -75.39 -11.49
CA LEU A 338 69.69 -75.19 -12.58
C LEU A 338 71.14 -75.36 -12.12
N GLN A 339 71.48 -74.89 -10.92
CA GLN A 339 72.80 -75.12 -10.33
C GLN A 339 73.05 -76.62 -10.13
N SER A 340 72.10 -77.35 -9.52
CA SER A 340 72.27 -78.79 -9.30
C SER A 340 72.34 -79.58 -10.60
N LEU A 341 71.57 -79.20 -11.64
CA LEU A 341 71.69 -79.76 -13.00
C LEU A 341 73.07 -79.50 -13.63
N ASN A 342 73.60 -78.28 -13.51
CA ASN A 342 74.94 -77.95 -13.98
C ASN A 342 76.00 -78.80 -13.26
N ASP A 343 75.91 -78.94 -11.94
CA ASP A 343 76.85 -79.70 -11.13
C ASP A 343 76.86 -81.20 -11.49
N HIS A 344 75.72 -81.75 -11.93
CA HIS A 344 75.62 -83.10 -12.51
C HIS A 344 76.10 -83.18 -13.98
N SER A 345 76.09 -82.07 -14.72
CA SER A 345 76.57 -82.02 -16.11
C SER A 345 78.09 -81.97 -16.22
N GLN A 346 78.77 -81.29 -15.29
CA GLN A 346 80.23 -81.17 -15.24
C GLN A 346 81.00 -82.52 -15.36
N PRO A 347 80.70 -83.58 -14.58
CA PRO A 347 81.42 -84.85 -14.72
C PRO A 347 81.26 -85.50 -16.11
N SER A 348 80.10 -85.35 -16.75
CA SER A 348 79.86 -85.86 -18.11
C SER A 348 80.67 -85.08 -19.17
N ALA A 349 80.81 -83.76 -19.00
CA ALA A 349 81.66 -82.95 -19.87
C ALA A 349 83.15 -83.33 -19.76
N ILE A 350 83.64 -83.58 -18.53
CA ILE A 350 85.02 -84.03 -18.27
C ILE A 350 85.28 -85.40 -18.91
N GLU A 351 84.35 -86.35 -18.78
CA GLU A 351 84.47 -87.69 -19.38
C GLU A 351 84.48 -87.64 -20.91
N ALA A 352 83.65 -86.78 -21.52
CA ALA A 352 83.64 -86.54 -22.97
C ALA A 352 84.98 -85.95 -23.48
N GLU A 353 85.54 -84.95 -22.77
CA GLU A 353 86.84 -84.37 -23.13
C GLU A 353 87.99 -85.39 -22.99
N GLN A 354 87.90 -86.27 -21.99
CA GLN A 354 88.86 -87.36 -21.77
C GLN A 354 88.81 -88.42 -22.88
N ILE A 355 87.62 -88.76 -23.38
CA ILE A 355 87.43 -89.63 -24.56
C ILE A 355 87.98 -88.95 -25.82
N GLN A 356 87.72 -87.66 -26.02
CA GLN A 356 88.21 -86.90 -27.18
C GLN A 356 89.75 -86.86 -27.23
N ARG A 357 90.44 -86.79 -26.08
CA ARG A 357 91.90 -86.93 -26.00
C ARG A 357 92.41 -88.31 -26.45
N GLN A 358 91.72 -89.40 -26.13
CA GLN A 358 92.12 -90.74 -26.58
C GLN A 358 91.97 -90.89 -28.10
N LEU A 359 90.89 -90.36 -28.67
CA LEU A 359 90.67 -90.32 -30.12
C LEU A 359 91.77 -89.53 -30.86
N GLN A 360 92.20 -88.39 -30.32
CA GLN A 360 93.30 -87.60 -30.91
C GLN A 360 94.62 -88.39 -30.96
N LEU A 361 94.98 -89.08 -29.87
CA LEU A 361 96.19 -89.91 -29.81
C LEU A 361 96.15 -91.09 -30.81
N LEU A 362 94.98 -91.71 -30.99
CA LEU A 362 94.76 -92.73 -32.03
C LEU A 362 94.89 -92.18 -33.45
N TYR A 363 94.41 -90.95 -33.70
CA TYR A 363 94.58 -90.28 -34.99
C TYR A 363 96.05 -89.98 -35.31
N ASP A 364 96.81 -89.43 -34.36
CA ASP A 364 98.23 -89.11 -34.56
C ASP A 364 99.11 -90.38 -34.69
N ALA A 365 98.73 -91.48 -34.02
CA ALA A 365 99.36 -92.79 -34.21
C ALA A 365 99.11 -93.36 -35.62
N ASN A 366 97.86 -93.34 -36.09
CA ASN A 366 97.51 -93.79 -37.44
C ASN A 366 98.16 -92.91 -38.53
N LYS A 367 98.24 -91.59 -38.31
CA LYS A 367 98.95 -90.68 -39.20
C LYS A 367 100.43 -91.05 -39.33
N ARG A 368 101.13 -91.26 -38.21
CA ARG A 368 102.52 -91.71 -38.21
C ARG A 368 102.74 -93.04 -38.92
N LEU A 369 101.79 -93.99 -38.82
CA LEU A 369 101.81 -95.25 -39.57
C LEU A 369 101.59 -95.04 -41.08
N HIS A 370 100.75 -94.09 -41.48
CA HIS A 370 100.60 -93.71 -42.88
C HIS A 370 101.87 -93.03 -43.42
N ASP A 371 102.49 -92.14 -42.66
CA ASP A 371 103.73 -91.45 -43.03
C ASP A 371 104.89 -92.45 -43.25
N THR A 372 105.06 -93.44 -42.37
CA THR A 372 106.08 -94.49 -42.54
C THR A 372 105.78 -95.43 -43.72
N ASN A 373 104.51 -95.78 -43.94
CA ASN A 373 104.10 -96.57 -45.11
C ASN A 373 104.28 -95.81 -46.43
N GLY A 374 104.10 -94.48 -46.44
CA GLY A 374 104.38 -93.63 -47.59
C GLY A 374 105.87 -93.67 -47.97
N ASN A 375 106.75 -93.38 -47.01
CA ASN A 375 108.20 -93.39 -47.23
C ASN A 375 108.73 -94.76 -47.72
N LEU A 376 108.15 -95.87 -47.26
CA LEU A 376 108.47 -97.22 -47.73
C LEU A 376 108.01 -97.48 -49.17
N ARG A 377 106.91 -96.85 -49.60
CA ARG A 377 106.36 -96.96 -50.95
C ARG A 377 107.20 -96.17 -51.96
N ASP A 378 107.57 -94.93 -51.61
CA ASP A 378 108.43 -94.09 -52.44
C ASP A 378 109.81 -94.73 -52.69
N ALA A 379 110.38 -95.39 -51.67
CA ALA A 379 111.63 -96.13 -51.81
C ALA A 379 111.53 -97.35 -52.75
N LEU A 380 110.36 -98.00 -52.82
CA LEU A 380 110.10 -99.12 -53.74
C LEU A 380 109.87 -98.65 -55.17
N ASP A 381 109.15 -97.55 -55.38
CA ASP A 381 108.90 -97.01 -56.72
C ASP A 381 110.19 -96.43 -57.35
N GLN A 382 111.04 -95.75 -56.57
CA GLN A 382 112.38 -95.33 -57.01
C GLN A 382 113.23 -96.52 -57.50
N ARG A 383 113.25 -97.62 -56.73
CA ARG A 383 113.96 -98.86 -57.12
C ARG A 383 113.37 -99.50 -58.38
N THR A 384 112.05 -99.44 -58.54
CA THR A 384 111.34 -100.02 -59.68
C THR A 384 111.59 -99.23 -60.97
N SER A 385 111.69 -97.90 -60.89
CA SER A 385 111.98 -97.03 -62.05
C SER A 385 113.36 -97.29 -62.66
N VAL A 386 114.40 -97.48 -61.84
CA VAL A 386 115.77 -97.72 -62.33
C VAL A 386 115.90 -99.06 -63.07
N ILE A 387 115.16 -100.09 -62.65
CA ILE A 387 115.26 -101.44 -63.24
C ILE A 387 114.59 -101.52 -64.63
N LYS A 388 113.51 -100.78 -64.86
CA LYS A 388 112.75 -100.85 -66.12
C LYS A 388 113.42 -100.19 -67.34
N GLN A 389 114.52 -99.45 -67.15
CA GLN A 389 115.22 -98.78 -68.26
C GLN A 389 116.27 -99.67 -68.96
N MET A 390 116.47 -100.93 -68.53
CA MET A 390 117.60 -101.78 -68.96
C MET A 390 117.27 -103.07 -69.73
N HIS A 391 116.02 -103.55 -69.73
CA HIS A 391 115.58 -104.72 -70.53
C HIS A 391 114.15 -104.46 -71.03
N MET A 392 113.78 -104.41 -72.32
CA MET A 392 114.10 -105.21 -73.52
C MET A 392 113.58 -106.66 -73.52
N LEU A 393 112.62 -106.88 -74.44
CA LEU A 393 112.13 -108.15 -75.02
C LEU A 393 111.25 -109.09 -74.18
N HIS A 394 110.30 -109.74 -74.88
CA HIS A 394 109.38 -110.84 -74.51
C HIS A 394 108.14 -110.59 -73.61
N GLN A 395 106.98 -110.57 -74.30
CA GLN A 395 105.70 -111.29 -74.07
C GLN A 395 105.06 -111.45 -72.66
N THR A 396 103.72 -111.26 -72.64
CA THR A 396 102.69 -111.81 -71.68
C THR A 396 102.92 -111.50 -70.19
N PRO A 397 102.07 -111.93 -69.20
CA PRO A 397 100.68 -112.44 -69.20
C PRO A 397 99.64 -111.31 -68.97
N SER A 398 98.31 -111.49 -68.97
CA SER A 398 97.38 -112.64 -68.98
C SER A 398 96.91 -113.25 -67.63
N PHE A 399 95.83 -112.68 -67.07
CA PHE A 399 94.92 -113.23 -66.04
C PHE A 399 95.37 -113.38 -64.57
N GLY A 400 94.47 -112.93 -63.67
CA GLY A 400 94.16 -113.57 -62.38
C GLY A 400 94.94 -113.14 -61.13
N THR A 401 94.43 -113.32 -59.90
CA THR A 401 93.03 -113.48 -59.42
C THR A 401 93.02 -113.43 -57.87
N TYR A 402 91.84 -113.28 -57.25
CA TYR A 402 91.57 -113.48 -55.81
C TYR A 402 92.18 -112.43 -54.85
N LEU A 403 91.60 -112.09 -53.68
CA LEU A 403 90.42 -112.60 -52.97
C LEU A 403 89.65 -111.44 -52.26
N THR A 404 88.43 -111.72 -51.82
CA THR A 404 87.49 -110.84 -51.08
C THR A 404 87.71 -110.98 -49.54
N PRO A 405 86.92 -110.39 -48.58
CA PRO A 405 85.61 -109.71 -48.70
C PRO A 405 85.33 -108.46 -47.81
N TYR A 406 84.07 -108.01 -47.89
CA TYR A 406 83.30 -107.12 -47.00
C TYR A 406 83.38 -105.58 -47.17
N SER A 407 82.28 -105.01 -47.68
CA SER A 407 81.87 -103.63 -47.40
C SER A 407 80.37 -103.37 -47.61
N ARG A 408 79.70 -102.90 -46.55
CA ARG A 408 78.77 -101.74 -46.53
C ARG A 408 77.39 -101.84 -47.23
N HIS A 409 76.55 -100.82 -46.93
CA HIS A 409 75.23 -100.47 -47.52
C HIS A 409 74.02 -101.32 -47.05
N ASP A 410 72.82 -100.78 -46.76
CA ASP A 410 72.39 -99.37 -46.59
C ASP A 410 71.03 -99.20 -45.83
N SER A 411 70.71 -97.96 -45.45
CA SER A 411 69.38 -97.28 -45.51
C SER A 411 68.17 -97.61 -44.60
N ALA A 412 67.73 -96.54 -43.91
CA ALA A 412 66.38 -95.93 -43.89
C ALA A 412 65.21 -96.41 -42.98
N THR A 413 64.84 -95.53 -42.04
CA THR A 413 63.47 -95.21 -41.52
C THR A 413 63.55 -93.79 -40.91
N SER A 414 62.90 -92.73 -41.45
CA SER A 414 61.47 -92.35 -41.47
C SER A 414 60.97 -91.54 -40.24
N TYR A 415 60.98 -90.21 -40.38
CA TYR A 415 60.16 -89.21 -39.64
C TYR A 415 58.72 -89.15 -40.22
N PRO A 416 57.77 -88.32 -39.73
CA PRO A 416 57.75 -87.42 -38.54
C PRO A 416 56.73 -87.95 -37.49
N ASP A 417 55.97 -87.22 -36.64
CA ASP A 417 55.69 -85.79 -36.32
C ASP A 417 55.18 -85.72 -34.84
N GLY A 418 54.65 -84.66 -34.22
CA GLY A 418 54.30 -83.28 -34.62
C GLY A 418 53.08 -82.77 -33.83
N GLY A 419 53.09 -81.55 -33.28
CA GLY A 419 51.96 -81.03 -32.49
C GLY A 419 51.89 -79.51 -32.39
N SER A 420 50.67 -78.94 -32.29
CA SER A 420 50.46 -77.49 -32.23
C SER A 420 49.06 -77.05 -31.74
N TYR A 421 49.06 -76.22 -30.69
CA TYR A 421 48.20 -75.03 -30.44
C TYR A 421 46.65 -75.07 -30.32
N SER A 422 46.18 -74.04 -29.62
CA SER A 422 44.81 -73.63 -29.19
C SER A 422 43.95 -73.04 -30.36
N PRO A 423 42.71 -72.47 -30.24
CA PRO A 423 42.13 -71.74 -29.08
C PRO A 423 40.58 -71.71 -28.82
N ALA A 424 40.21 -71.06 -27.71
CA ALA A 424 39.09 -70.10 -27.49
C ALA A 424 37.56 -70.44 -27.71
N SER A 425 36.80 -70.21 -26.61
CA SER A 425 35.60 -69.34 -26.50
C SER A 425 34.11 -69.81 -26.58
N HIS A 426 33.35 -69.28 -25.61
CA HIS A 426 31.93 -68.83 -25.58
C HIS A 426 30.70 -69.77 -25.36
N HIS A 427 29.96 -69.38 -24.29
CA HIS A 427 28.48 -69.21 -24.15
C HIS A 427 27.54 -70.21 -23.41
N LEU A 428 26.56 -69.56 -22.76
CA LEU A 428 25.37 -69.97 -21.96
C LEU A 428 24.40 -70.98 -22.64
N PRO A 429 23.36 -71.58 -21.96
CA PRO A 429 22.44 -71.02 -20.93
C PRO A 429 22.19 -71.95 -19.69
N ASN A 430 21.23 -71.78 -18.76
CA ASN A 430 19.89 -71.14 -18.81
C ASN A 430 19.31 -70.71 -17.42
N ALA A 431 18.09 -70.15 -17.42
CA ALA A 431 17.33 -69.55 -16.29
C ALA A 431 16.83 -70.58 -15.22
N THR A 432 16.10 -70.26 -14.12
CA THR A 432 14.82 -69.50 -14.08
C THR A 432 14.37 -69.16 -12.62
N THR A 433 13.87 -67.93 -12.38
CA THR A 433 12.87 -67.52 -11.32
C THR A 433 13.22 -67.68 -9.80
N ILE A 434 12.59 -67.01 -8.80
CA ILE A 434 11.41 -66.10 -8.71
C ILE A 434 11.53 -65.19 -7.44
N ASN A 435 11.06 -63.92 -7.49
CA ASN A 435 10.53 -63.05 -6.40
C ASN A 435 11.38 -62.79 -5.11
N ASP A 436 11.14 -61.83 -4.19
CA ASP A 436 10.35 -60.58 -4.02
C ASP A 436 10.97 -59.87 -2.77
N ASP A 437 10.78 -58.60 -2.38
CA ASP A 437 9.99 -57.41 -2.80
C ASP A 437 10.79 -56.14 -2.38
N ASP A 438 10.44 -54.93 -2.86
CA ASP A 438 10.76 -53.65 -2.18
C ASP A 438 9.73 -52.56 -2.49
N ASN A 439 9.34 -51.76 -1.49
CA ASN A 439 8.06 -51.06 -1.46
C ASN A 439 8.23 -49.60 -1.00
N GLY A 440 8.14 -48.65 -1.94
CA GLY A 440 8.44 -47.23 -1.71
C GLY A 440 7.24 -46.36 -1.30
N LEU A 441 7.45 -45.57 -0.24
CA LEU A 441 6.67 -44.39 0.16
C LEU A 441 7.62 -43.26 0.60
#